data_AF-A0A3B9RDH6-F1
#
_entry.id   AF-A0A3B9RDH6-F1
#
_cell.length_a   1.000
_cell.length_b   1.000
_cell.length_c   1.000
_cell.angle_alpha   90.00
_cell.angle_beta   90.00
_cell.angle_gamma   90.00
#
_symmetry.space_group_name_H-M   'P 1'
#
loop_
_entity.id
_entity.type
_entity.pdbx_description
1 polymer ?
#
loop_
_entity_poly.entity_id
_entity_poly.type
_entity_poly.pdbx_seq_one_letter_code
_entity_poly.pdbx_strand_id
1 'polypeptide(L)'
;MDFKTMLQLPVLEISQVLKTLQGIADEERNKEKPQMPNVSIGTSRGNVSGYFINYDTEKSIVLLGNWYDHKPDLQYVELHAIAS
;
A
#
# COMPACT_ATOMS: atom_id res chain seq x y z
N MET A 1 2.70 14.77 -10.93
CA MET A 1 1.77 15.67 -10.21
C MET A 1 2.55 16.91 -9.80
N ASP A 2 1.98 18.11 -9.92
CA ASP A 2 2.62 19.34 -9.44
C ASP A 2 2.26 19.68 -7.99
N PHE A 3 3.02 20.58 -7.37
CA PHE A 3 2.88 20.95 -5.96
C PHE A 3 1.51 21.58 -5.64
N LYS A 4 0.97 22.41 -6.55
CA LYS A 4 -0.34 23.04 -6.36
C LYS A 4 -1.46 21.99 -6.28
N THR A 5 -1.38 20.98 -7.13
CA THR A 5 -2.31 19.84 -7.14
C THR A 5 -2.18 19.01 -5.87
N MET A 6 -0.95 18.79 -5.36
CA MET A 6 -0.74 18.07 -4.10
C MET A 6 -1.44 18.74 -2.91
N LEU A 7 -1.44 20.07 -2.83
CA LEU A 7 -2.10 20.81 -1.75
C LEU A 7 -3.63 20.72 -1.75
N GLN A 8 -4.23 20.30 -2.87
CA GLN A 8 -5.68 20.15 -3.01
C GLN A 8 -6.17 18.74 -2.65
N LEU A 9 -5.27 17.81 -2.32
CA LEU A 9 -5.64 16.45 -2.00
C LEU A 9 -6.42 16.40 -0.68
N PRO A 10 -7.63 15.82 -0.67
CA PRO A 10 -8.38 15.65 0.56
C PRO A 10 -7.69 14.59 1.45
N VAL A 11 -7.81 14.77 2.76
CA VAL A 11 -7.47 13.69 3.70
C VAL A 11 -8.51 12.58 3.55
N LEU A 12 -8.04 11.35 3.44
CA LEU A 12 -8.88 10.15 3.35
C LEU A 12 -8.64 9.27 4.58
N GLU A 13 -9.69 8.56 4.99
CA GLU A 13 -9.57 7.53 6.03
C GLU A 13 -8.67 6.39 5.54
N ILE A 14 -7.87 5.82 6.43
CA ILE A 14 -6.96 4.70 6.10
C ILE A 14 -7.73 3.56 5.43
N SER A 15 -8.93 3.24 5.93
CA SER A 15 -9.78 2.19 5.35
C SER A 15 -10.24 2.49 3.92
N GLN A 16 -10.45 3.76 3.57
CA GLN A 16 -10.79 4.18 2.21
C GLN A 16 -9.58 4.06 1.30
N VAL A 17 -8.42 4.53 1.76
CA VAL A 17 -7.15 4.40 1.01
C VAL A 17 -6.85 2.94 0.70
N LEU A 18 -6.96 2.04 1.68
CA LEU A 18 -6.71 0.61 1.50
C LEU A 18 -7.68 -0.03 0.48
N LYS A 19 -8.96 0.36 0.50
CA LYS A 19 -9.94 -0.09 -0.52
C LYS A 19 -9.58 0.39 -1.93
N THR A 20 -9.13 1.64 -2.06
CA THR A 20 -8.67 2.17 -3.36
C THR A 20 -7.43 1.44 -3.85
N LEU A 21 -6.45 1.20 -2.97
CA LEU A 21 -5.24 0.45 -3.30
C LEU A 21 -5.57 -1.00 -3.69
N GLN A 22 -6.52 -1.64 -3.02
CA GLN A 22 -7.01 -2.97 -3.38
C GLN A 22 -7.62 -2.99 -4.79
N GLY A 23 -8.47 -2.01 -5.12
CA GLY A 23 -9.05 -1.90 -6.47
C GLY A 23 -7.98 -1.75 -7.54
N ILE A 24 -6.98 -0.90 -7.32
CA ILE A 24 -5.83 -0.76 -8.23
C ILE A 24 -5.07 -2.10 -8.35
N ALA A 25 -4.80 -2.77 -7.23
CA ALA A 25 -4.09 -4.04 -7.24
C ALA A 25 -4.84 -5.12 -8.03
N ASP A 26 -6.16 -5.20 -7.88
CA ASP A 26 -6.99 -6.17 -8.60
C ASP A 26 -7.03 -5.89 -10.12
N GLU A 27 -7.05 -4.61 -10.52
CA GLU A 27 -6.98 -4.20 -11.93
C GLU A 27 -5.60 -4.49 -12.56
N GLU A 28 -4.52 -4.24 -11.81
CA GLU A 28 -3.15 -4.37 -12.28
C GLU A 28 -2.67 -5.83 -12.32
N ARG A 29 -3.16 -6.71 -11.42
CA ARG A 29 -2.65 -8.08 -11.21
C ARG A 29 -2.54 -8.94 -12.48
N ASN A 30 -3.44 -8.73 -13.45
CA ASN A 30 -3.49 -9.53 -14.67
C ASN A 30 -2.87 -8.85 -15.90
N LYS A 31 -2.29 -7.65 -15.74
CA LYS A 31 -1.63 -6.94 -16.84
C LYS A 31 -0.25 -7.55 -17.10
N GLU A 32 0.18 -7.54 -18.36
CA GLU A 32 1.51 -8.01 -18.77
C GLU A 32 2.64 -7.24 -18.05
N LYS A 33 2.39 -5.96 -17.77
CA LYS A 33 3.31 -5.05 -17.05
C LYS A 33 2.52 -4.31 -15.97
N PRO A 34 2.31 -4.93 -14.79
CA PRO A 34 1.55 -4.30 -13.70
C PRO A 34 2.28 -3.08 -13.16
N GLN A 35 1.54 -2.02 -12.87
CA GLN A 35 2.03 -0.79 -12.25
C GLN A 35 1.49 -0.68 -10.83
N MET A 36 2.11 -1.43 -9.91
CA MET A 36 1.68 -1.43 -8.52
C MET A 36 2.10 -0.13 -7.81
N PRO A 37 1.23 0.47 -6.99
CA PRO A 37 1.57 1.64 -6.22
C PRO A 37 2.60 1.30 -5.14
N ASN A 38 3.66 2.11 -5.05
CA ASN A 38 4.60 2.08 -3.94
C ASN A 38 4.04 2.94 -2.80
N VAL A 39 3.92 2.35 -1.62
CA VAL A 39 3.32 2.97 -0.44
C VAL A 39 4.29 2.94 0.74
N SER A 40 4.14 3.89 1.65
CA SER A 40 4.80 3.90 2.95
C SER A 40 3.73 3.89 4.03
N ILE A 41 3.79 2.90 4.92
CA ILE A 41 2.85 2.71 6.01
C ILE A 41 3.57 3.02 7.32
N GLY A 42 3.05 4.01 8.03
CA GLY A 42 3.51 4.33 9.38
C GLY A 42 2.97 3.33 10.39
N THR A 43 3.85 2.78 11.22
CA THR A 43 3.51 1.85 12.29
C THR A 43 4.01 2.34 13.64
N SER A 44 3.53 1.75 14.73
CA SER A 44 4.04 2.03 16.08
C SER A 44 5.55 1.78 16.26
N ARG A 45 6.19 1.02 15.36
CA ARG A 45 7.62 0.66 15.40
C ARG A 45 8.47 1.41 14.37
N GLY A 46 7.88 2.31 13.58
CA GLY A 46 8.54 3.01 12.47
C GLY A 46 7.76 2.88 11.18
N ASN A 47 8.41 3.08 10.04
CA ASN A 47 7.74 3.04 8.73
C ASN A 47 8.15 1.80 7.93
N VAL A 48 7.19 1.23 7.22
CA VAL A 48 7.41 0.14 6.26
C VAL A 48 7.00 0.61 4.88
N SER A 49 7.88 0.48 3.90
CA SER A 49 7.60 0.89 2.51
C SER A 49 7.70 -0.28 1.56
N GLY A 50 6.88 -0.27 0.51
CA GLY A 50 6.95 -1.24 -0.58
C GLY A 50 5.78 -1.17 -1.53
N TYR A 51 5.79 -2.03 -2.54
CA TYR A 51 4.65 -2.16 -3.47
C TYR A 51 3.48 -2.81 -2.75
N PHE A 52 2.31 -2.18 -2.83
CA PHE A 52 1.09 -2.76 -2.30
C PHE A 52 0.69 -3.98 -3.13
N ILE A 53 0.52 -5.16 -2.51
CA ILE A 53 0.14 -6.40 -3.21
C ILE A 53 -1.31 -6.77 -2.91
N ASN A 54 -1.70 -6.72 -1.63
CA ASN A 54 -3.03 -7.16 -1.21
C ASN A 54 -3.39 -6.58 0.16
N TYR A 55 -4.70 -6.50 0.43
CA TYR A 55 -5.25 -6.20 1.73
C TYR A 55 -6.36 -7.21 2.06
N ASP A 56 -6.16 -7.96 3.14
CA ASP A 56 -7.16 -8.87 3.70
C ASP A 56 -8.01 -8.09 4.73
N THR A 57 -9.26 -7.80 4.37
CA THR A 57 -10.18 -7.03 5.20
C THR A 57 -10.63 -7.79 6.45
N GLU A 58 -10.71 -9.12 6.39
CA GLU A 58 -11.16 -9.93 7.53
C GLU A 58 -10.07 -10.02 8.58
N LYS A 59 -8.83 -10.25 8.13
CA LYS A 59 -7.66 -10.34 9.00
C LYS A 59 -7.06 -8.98 9.34
N SER A 60 -7.48 -7.93 8.63
CA SER A 60 -6.92 -6.58 8.77
C SER A 60 -5.40 -6.57 8.55
N ILE A 61 -4.93 -7.21 7.48
CA ILE A 61 -3.51 -7.35 7.14
C ILE A 61 -3.23 -6.81 5.74
N VAL A 62 -2.23 -5.96 5.61
CA VAL A 62 -1.69 -5.48 4.33
C VAL A 62 -0.44 -6.30 3.99
N LEU A 63 -0.37 -6.79 2.75
CA LEU A 63 0.81 -7.42 2.19
C LEU A 63 1.54 -6.42 1.29
N LEU A 64 2.78 -6.11 1.65
CA LEU A 64 3.70 -5.33 0.85
C LEU A 64 4.76 -6.26 0.22
N GLY A 65 5.21 -5.92 -0.98
CA GLY A 65 6.32 -6.57 -1.65
C GLY A 65 7.41 -5.59 -2.01
N ASN A 66 8.64 -6.04 -1.87
CA ASN A 66 9.83 -5.36 -2.38
C ASN A 66 10.64 -6.30 -3.25
N TRP A 67 11.47 -5.72 -4.11
CA TRP A 67 12.47 -6.44 -4.87
C TRP A 67 13.84 -5.96 -4.41
N TYR A 68 14.49 -6.73 -3.55
CA TYR A 68 15.83 -6.44 -3.07
C TYR A 68 16.79 -7.49 -3.61
N ASP A 69 17.86 -7.05 -4.29
CA ASP A 69 18.88 -7.96 -4.85
C ASP A 69 18.29 -9.11 -5.70
N HIS A 70 17.34 -8.77 -6.57
CA HIS A 70 16.59 -9.72 -7.41
C HIS A 70 15.78 -10.79 -6.67
N LYS A 71 15.62 -10.67 -5.35
CA LYS A 71 14.81 -11.56 -4.54
C LYS A 71 13.52 -10.86 -4.11
N PRO A 72 12.38 -11.57 -4.14
CA PRO A 72 11.15 -11.05 -3.58
C PRO A 72 11.30 -11.00 -2.05
N ASP A 73 11.02 -9.84 -1.48
CA ASP A 73 10.86 -9.63 -0.04
C ASP A 73 9.39 -9.30 0.23
N LEU A 74 8.75 -10.05 1.13
CA LEU A 74 7.33 -9.92 1.43
C LEU A 74 7.15 -9.54 2.89
N GLN A 75 6.37 -8.49 3.13
CA GLN A 75 6.16 -7.93 4.46
C GLN A 75 4.67 -7.85 4.76
N TYR A 76 4.25 -8.45 5.88
CA TYR A 76 2.88 -8.42 6.37
C TYR A 76 2.76 -7.36 7.45
N VAL A 77 1.82 -6.43 7.28
CA VAL A 77 1.58 -5.31 8.18
C VAL A 77 0.15 -5.39 8.72
N GLU A 78 0.01 -5.59 10.02
CA GLU A 78 -1.29 -5.60 10.70
C GLU A 78 -1.82 -4.17 10.86
N LEU A 79 -3.11 -3.95 10.58
CA LEU A 79 -3.74 -2.62 10.63
C LEU A 79 -3.71 -2.00 12.03
N HIS A 80 -3.84 -2.80 13.09
CA HIS A 80 -3.72 -2.30 14.46
C HIS A 80 -2.29 -1.87 14.81
N ALA A 81 -1.30 -2.24 13.98
CA ALA A 81 0.06 -1.73 14.10
C ALA A 81 0.25 -0.43 13.31
N ILE A 82 -0.67 -0.07 12.40
CA ILE A 82 -0.65 1.20 11.65
C ILE A 82 -0.97 2.33 12.62
N ALA A 83 -0.02 3.26 12.77
CA ALA A 83 -0.16 4.36 13.71
C ALA A 83 -1.29 5.30 13.26
N SER A 84 -2.18 5.64 14.20
CA SER A 84 -3.23 6.64 14.00
C SER A 84 -2.71 8.06 14.24
#